data_AF-A0AAD3ARV5-F1
#
_entry.id   AF-A0AAD3ARV5-F1
#
_cell.length_a   1.000
_cell.length_b   1.000
_cell.length_c   1.000
_cell.angle_alpha   90.00
_cell.angle_beta   90.00
_cell.angle_gamma   90.00
#
_symmetry.space_group_name_H-M   'P 1'
#
loop_
_entity.id
_entity.type
_entity.pdbx_description
1 polymer ?
#
loop_
_entity_poly.entity_id
_entity_poly.type
_entity_poly.pdbx_seq_one_letter_code
_entity_poly.pdbx_strand_id
1 'polypeptide(L)' 'MTAFIGASPHERTETRSNQRNGSRPRTLSTVAGDLELRIPKLRTGSFFPALLERR' A
#
# COMPACT_ATOMS: atom_id res chain seq x y z
N MET A 1 2.69 5.79 0.94
CA MET A 1 2.74 4.81 2.05
C MET A 1 3.69 5.23 3.16
N THR A 2 4.94 5.60 2.86
CA THR A 2 5.89 6.11 3.87
C THR A 2 5.32 7.28 4.68
N ALA A 3 4.75 8.29 4.01
CA ALA A 3 4.06 9.40 4.67
C ALA A 3 2.85 8.97 5.53
N PHE A 4 2.19 7.86 5.21
CA PHE A 4 1.05 7.34 5.99
C PHE A 4 1.53 6.59 7.25
N ILE A 5 2.64 5.87 7.16
CA ILE A 5 3.25 5.16 8.29
C ILE A 5 4.05 6.12 9.19
N GLY A 6 4.53 7.24 8.65
CA GLY A 6 5.41 8.17 9.36
C GLY A 6 6.87 7.70 9.46
N ALA A 7 7.26 6.68 8.68
CA ALA A 7 8.61 6.13 8.68
C ALA A 7 8.94 5.40 7.37
N SER A 8 10.20 5.48 6.95
CA SER A 8 10.78 4.75 5.82
C SER A 8 11.09 3.29 6.18
N PRO A 9 11.39 2.43 5.19
CA PRO A 9 11.81 1.05 5.47
C PRO A 9 12.99 1.02 6.45
N HIS A 10 12.87 0.22 7.50
CA HIS A 10 13.87 0.06 8.58
C HIS A 10 14.17 1.32 9.43
N GLU A 11 13.57 2.47 9.12
CA GLU A 11 13.77 3.71 9.86
C GLU A 11 13.08 3.66 11.24
N ARG A 12 13.79 4.06 12.30
CA ARG A 12 13.21 4.19 13.63
C ARG A 12 12.82 5.65 13.86
N THR A 13 11.53 5.89 14.01
CA THR A 13 10.98 7.22 14.31
C THR A 13 9.92 7.07 15.40
N GLU A 14 9.76 8.10 16.24
CA GLU A 14 8.71 8.13 17.26
C GLU A 14 7.31 8.28 16.64
N THR A 15 7.24 8.84 15.43
CA THR A 15 5.99 9.04 14.66
C THR A 15 5.50 7.79 13.94
N ARG A 16 6.25 6.67 14.02
CA ARG A 16 5.94 5.43 13.31
C ARG A 16 4.67 4.77 13.86
N SER A 17 3.60 4.80 13.09
CA SER A 17 2.28 4.29 13.52
C SER A 17 2.01 2.84 13.14
N ASN A 18 2.71 2.29 12.14
CA ASN A 18 2.40 0.96 11.59
C ASN A 18 3.60 0.32 10.88
N GLN A 19 3.44 -0.91 10.37
CA GLN A 19 4.42 -1.61 9.55
C GLN A 19 3.80 -2.17 8.27
N ARG A 20 4.64 -2.35 7.24
CA ARG A 20 4.24 -3.05 6.01
C ARG A 20 4.17 -4.55 6.30
N ASN A 21 3.13 -5.23 5.81
CA ASN A 21 2.91 -6.66 6.03
C ASN A 21 2.54 -7.39 4.73
N GLY A 22 3.51 -7.45 3.81
CA GLY A 22 3.33 -8.07 2.50
C GLY A 22 2.44 -7.26 1.55
N SER A 23 1.82 -7.94 0.59
CA SER A 23 0.95 -7.35 -0.44
C SER A 23 -0.26 -8.25 -0.72
N ARG A 24 -1.28 -7.71 -1.39
CA ARG A 24 -2.36 -8.51 -1.98
C ARG A 24 -2.40 -8.34 -3.51
N PRO A 25 -2.69 -9.39 -4.28
CA PRO A 25 -2.91 -9.27 -5.71
C PRO A 25 -4.21 -8.49 -5.97
N ARG A 26 -4.23 -7.70 -7.06
CA ARG A 26 -5.42 -7.05 -7.60
C ARG A 26 -5.25 -6.89 -9.10
N THR A 27 -6.25 -7.32 -9.87
CA THR A 27 -6.30 -7.04 -11.30
C THR A 27 -6.91 -5.65 -11.54
N LEU A 28 -6.24 -4.84 -12.35
CA LEU A 28 -6.72 -3.55 -12.81
C LEU A 28 -6.96 -3.64 -14.33
N SER A 29 -8.22 -3.58 -14.74
CA SER A 29 -8.59 -3.51 -16.14
C SER A 29 -8.36 -2.09 -16.66
N THR A 30 -7.51 -1.98 -17.68
CA THR A 30 -7.23 -0.72 -18.38
C THR A 30 -7.61 -0.85 -19.85
N VAL A 31 -7.63 0.25 -20.59
CA VAL A 31 -7.92 0.24 -22.04
C VAL A 31 -6.91 -0.61 -22.81
N ALA A 32 -5.67 -0.70 -22.33
CA ALA A 32 -4.62 -1.51 -22.94
C ALA A 32 -4.62 -2.99 -22.50
N GLY A 33 -5.58 -3.39 -21.65
CA GLY A 33 -5.69 -4.75 -21.10
C GLY A 33 -5.64 -4.80 -19.57
N ASP A 34 -5.63 -6.02 -19.04
CA ASP A 34 -5.60 -6.30 -17.61
C ASP A 34 -4.18 -6.28 -17.04
N LEU A 35 -4.01 -5.60 -15.91
CA LEU A 35 -2.75 -5.49 -15.19
C LEU A 35 -2.85 -6.15 -13.81
N GLU A 36 -1.99 -7.13 -13.54
CA GLU A 36 -1.86 -7.70 -12.20
C GLU A 36 -0.98 -6.83 -11.31
N LEU A 37 -1.61 -6.17 -10.33
CA LEU A 37 -0.94 -5.31 -9.37
C LEU A 37 -0.78 -6.00 -8.02
N ARG A 38 0.28 -5.64 -7.31
CA ARG A 38 0.51 -6.04 -5.91
C ARG A 38 0.35 -4.85 -4.99
N ILE A 39 -0.80 -4.76 -4.32
CA ILE A 39 -1.10 -3.61 -3.45
C ILE A 39 -0.52 -3.84 -2.04
N PRO A 40 0.34 -2.95 -1.52
CA PRO A 40 0.98 -3.11 -0.21
C PRO A 40 -0.02 -3.15 0.96
N LYS A 41 0.16 -4.09 1.89
CA LYS A 41 -0.66 -4.24 3.10
C LYS A 41 0.02 -3.59 4.30
N LEU A 42 -0.79 -3.08 5.21
CA LEU A 42 -0.36 -2.71 6.55
C LEU A 42 -0.58 -3.90 7.50
N ARG A 43 0.16 -3.91 8.61
CA ARG A 43 -0.04 -4.89 9.69
C ARG A 43 -1.40 -4.68 10.36
N THR A 44 -1.81 -3.42 10.54
CA THR A 44 -3.11 -3.06 11.12
C THR A 44 -3.84 -2.07 10.20
N GLY A 45 -5.16 -2.23 10.04
CA GLY A 45 -5.97 -1.34 9.20
C GLY A 45 -5.79 -1.57 7.70
N SER A 46 -6.34 -0.66 6.90
CA SER A 46 -6.31 -0.73 5.43
C SER A 46 -5.50 0.43 4.85
N PHE A 47 -4.67 0.13 3.86
CA PHE A 47 -3.99 1.12 3.03
C PHE A 47 -4.37 0.92 1.58
N PHE A 48 -4.79 2.01 0.93
CA PHE A 48 -5.05 2.04 -0.49
C PHE A 48 -4.25 3.16 -1.15
N PRO A 49 -3.49 2.90 -2.22
CA PRO A 49 -2.79 3.95 -2.95
C PRO A 49 -3.79 4.94 -3.53
N ALA A 50 -3.54 6.24 -3.35
CA ALA A 50 -4.43 7.29 -3.86
C ALA A 50 -4.54 7.31 -5.39
N LEU A 51 -3.55 6.73 -6.10
CA LEU A 51 -3.57 6.57 -7.57
C LEU A 51 -4.69 5.64 -8.05
N LEU A 52 -5.18 4.75 -7.17
CA LEU A 52 -6.20 3.78 -7.51
C LEU A 52 -7.51 4.17 -6.84
N GLU A 53 -8.63 3.93 -7.52
CA GLU A 53 -9.94 4.07 -6.91
C GLU A 53 -10.31 2.86 -6.03
N ARG A 54 -10.89 3.17 -4.86
CA ARG A 54 -11.47 2.18 -3.95
C ARG A 54 -12.85 1.80 -4.49
N ARG A 55 -12.96 0.58 -5.02
CA ARG A 55 -14.22 -0.01 -5.48
C ARG A 55 -14.62 -1.15 -4.55
#